data_AF-A0A3B0PFY4-F1
#
_entry.id   AF-A0A3B0PFY4-F1
#
_cell.length_a   1.000
_cell.length_b   1.000
_cell.length_c   1.000
_cell.angle_alpha   90.00
_cell.angle_beta   90.00
_cell.angle_gamma   90.00
#
_symmetry.space_group_name_H-M   'P 1'
#
loop_
_entity.id
_entity.type
_entity.pdbx_description
1 polymer ?
#
loop_
_entity_poly.entity_id
_entity_poly.type
_entity_poly.pdbx_seq_one_letter_code
_entity_poly.pdbx_strand_id
1 'polypeptide(L)'
;MKKEFVINSQDEINLILDEIFSEIKIKKIVLLEGELGAGKTTFVKYLAKRLNIKENINSPSFNFMKTYNGLIHLDLYNYKGHIDEFIPYFEDNVVVLEW
;
A
#
# COMPACT_ATOMS: atom_id res chain seq x y z
N MET A 1 12.51 -7.81 -12.42
CA MET A 1 13.69 -8.03 -11.55
C MET A 1 13.17 -8.37 -10.15
N LYS A 2 13.72 -9.40 -9.51
CA LYS A 2 13.40 -9.75 -8.12
C LYS A 2 14.42 -9.06 -7.21
N LYS A 3 13.96 -8.37 -6.16
CA LYS A 3 14.80 -7.82 -5.09
C LYS A 3 14.37 -8.48 -3.78
N GLU A 4 15.32 -8.75 -2.90
CA GLU A 4 15.06 -9.33 -1.58
C GLU A 4 15.74 -8.47 -0.52
N PHE A 5 15.04 -8.22 0.58
CA PHE A 5 15.52 -7.40 1.69
C PHE A 5 15.26 -8.16 2.99
N VAL A 6 16.20 -8.08 3.92
CA VAL A 6 16.02 -8.53 5.31
C VAL A 6 15.99 -7.28 6.17
N ILE A 7 14.89 -7.09 6.91
CA ILE A 7 14.74 -5.97 7.82
C ILE A 7 14.58 -6.48 9.25
N ASN A 8 15.21 -5.79 10.21
CA ASN A 8 15.18 -6.16 11.63
C ASN A 8 14.40 -5.15 12.48
N SER A 9 13.96 -4.04 11.88
CA SER A 9 13.16 -3.00 12.52
C SER A 9 12.21 -2.33 11.53
N GLN A 10 11.16 -1.66 12.02
CA GLN A 10 10.22 -0.97 11.13
C GLN A 10 10.84 0.23 10.42
N ASP A 11 11.83 0.88 11.03
CA ASP A 11 12.48 2.06 10.45
C ASP A 11 13.26 1.73 9.17
N GLU A 12 13.70 0.47 9.03
CA GLU A 12 14.38 -0.06 7.84
C GLU A 12 13.46 -0.19 6.62
N ILE A 13 12.14 -0.05 6.78
CA ILE A 13 11.21 0.01 5.63
C ILE A 13 11.57 1.19 4.70
N ASN A 14 12.13 2.28 5.24
CA ASN A 14 12.59 3.40 4.42
C ASN A 14 13.68 2.98 3.44
N LEU A 15 14.56 2.03 3.79
CA LEU A 15 15.60 1.51 2.90
C LEU A 15 14.99 0.79 1.69
N ILE A 16 13.91 0.03 1.93
CA ILE A 16 13.16 -0.63 0.85
C ILE A 16 12.52 0.44 -0.04
N LEU A 17 11.86 1.44 0.56
CA LEU A 17 11.20 2.50 -0.20
C LEU A 17 12.18 3.33 -1.02
N ASP A 18 13.36 3.64 -0.52
CA ASP A 18 14.38 4.36 -1.30
C ASP A 18 14.74 3.63 -2.60
N GLU A 19 14.72 2.29 -2.58
CA GLU A 19 15.07 1.45 -3.73
C GLU A 19 13.93 1.24 -4.73
N ILE A 20 12.66 1.36 -4.31
CA ILE A 20 11.49 1.03 -5.16
C ILE A 20 10.50 2.18 -5.37
N PHE A 21 10.64 3.30 -4.66
CA PHE A 21 9.65 4.38 -4.69
C PHE A 21 9.50 5.05 -6.05
N SER A 22 10.58 5.16 -6.83
CA SER A 22 10.52 5.66 -8.21
C SER A 22 9.65 4.75 -9.10
N GLU A 23 9.79 3.43 -8.97
CA GLU A 23 8.97 2.46 -9.67
C GLU A 23 7.51 2.53 -9.24
N ILE A 24 7.25 2.69 -7.94
CA ILE A 24 5.89 2.83 -7.40
C ILE A 24 5.20 4.05 -8.02
N LYS A 25 5.88 5.20 -8.11
CA LYS A 25 5.29 6.42 -8.70
C LYS A 25 4.94 6.27 -10.19
N ILE A 26 5.70 5.45 -10.92
CA ILE A 26 5.46 5.20 -12.35
C ILE A 26 4.35 4.16 -12.55
N LYS A 27 4.42 3.04 -11.83
CA LYS A 27 3.50 1.89 -11.99
C LYS A 27 2.17 2.11 -11.27
N LYS A 28 2.16 2.94 -10.23
CA LYS A 28 1.04 3.31 -9.36
C LYS A 28 0.37 2.17 -8.58
N ILE A 29 0.43 0.92 -9.03
CA ILE A 29 -0.21 -0.21 -8.36
C ILE A 29 0.83 -1.01 -7.56
N VAL A 30 0.55 -1.23 -6.27
CA VAL A 30 1.35 -2.02 -5.34
C VAL A 30 0.46 -3.12 -4.75
N LEU A 31 0.83 -4.37 -4.98
CA LEU A 31 0.18 -5.52 -4.35
C LEU A 31 1.02 -5.96 -3.16
N LEU A 32 0.40 -6.08 -1.99
CA LEU A 32 1.03 -6.53 -0.76
C LEU A 32 0.43 -7.87 -0.34
N GLU A 33 1.27 -8.89 -0.29
CA GLU A 33 0.92 -10.25 0.10
C GLU A 33 1.74 -10.65 1.31
N GLY A 34 1.11 -11.36 2.26
CA GLY A 34 1.75 -11.85 3.47
C GLY A 34 0.70 -12.19 4.53
N GLU A 35 1.10 -12.96 5.54
CA GLU A 35 0.20 -13.38 6.62
C GLU A 35 -0.38 -12.20 7.42
N LEU A 36 -1.43 -12.47 8.20
CA LEU A 36 -1.94 -11.51 9.17
C LEU A 36 -0.83 -11.14 10.16
N GLY A 37 -0.55 -9.85 10.31
CA GLY A 37 0.54 -9.38 11.16
C GLY A 37 1.91 -9.29 10.48
N ALA A 38 2.04 -9.63 9.19
CA ALA A 38 3.29 -9.51 8.43
C ALA A 38 3.79 -8.05 8.23
N GLY A 39 3.00 -7.05 8.63
CA GLY A 39 3.39 -5.64 8.55
C GLY A 39 2.98 -4.91 7.27
N LYS A 40 2.06 -5.46 6.47
CA LYS A 40 1.54 -4.85 5.24
C LYS A 40 1.01 -3.42 5.46
N THR A 41 0.06 -3.23 6.38
CA THR A 41 -0.42 -1.88 6.75
C THR A 41 0.68 -0.97 7.30
N THR A 42 1.71 -1.53 7.96
CA THR A 42 2.89 -0.76 8.38
C THR A 42 3.65 -0.24 7.18
N PHE A 43 3.90 -1.07 6.16
CA PHE A 43 4.49 -0.62 4.90
C PHE A 43 3.70 0.54 4.27
N VAL A 44 2.37 0.45 4.23
CA VAL A 44 1.51 1.52 3.68
C VAL A 44 1.68 2.84 4.44
N LYS A 45 1.82 2.79 5.77
CA LYS A 45 2.11 3.99 6.59
C LYS A 45 3.41 4.67 6.18
N TYR A 46 4.47 3.91 5.92
CA TYR A 46 5.75 4.48 5.47
C TYR A 46 5.67 5.01 4.04
N LEU A 47 4.98 4.29 3.14
CA LEU A 47 4.76 4.75 1.77
C LEU A 47 3.96 6.07 1.74
N ALA A 48 2.90 6.18 2.54
CA ALA A 48 2.09 7.39 2.64
C ALA A 48 2.92 8.61 3.10
N LYS A 49 3.80 8.42 4.10
CA LYS A 49 4.76 9.47 4.49
C LYS A 49 5.66 9.89 3.33
N ARG A 50 6.14 8.94 2.52
CA ARG A 50 6.97 9.22 1.33
C ARG A 50 6.21 9.95 0.22
N LEU A 51 4.89 9.74 0.15
CA LEU A 51 3.95 10.46 -0.72
C LEU A 51 3.53 11.84 -0.15
N ASN A 52 4.09 12.26 0.98
CA ASN A 52 3.74 13.50 1.71
C ASN A 52 2.30 13.54 2.25
N ILE A 53 1.69 12.39 2.51
CA ILE A 53 0.37 12.30 3.15
C ILE A 53 0.56 12.44 4.67
N LYS A 54 -0.12 13.43 5.26
CA LYS A 54 -0.04 13.76 6.70
C LYS A 54 -1.11 13.07 7.55
N GLU A 55 -2.09 12.46 6.90
CA GLU A 55 -3.20 11.79 7.55
C GLU A 55 -2.77 10.47 8.20
N ASN A 56 -3.49 10.04 9.24
CA ASN A 56 -3.24 8.75 9.87
C ASN A 56 -3.75 7.62 8.98
N ILE A 57 -2.81 6.80 8.48
CA ILE A 57 -3.13 5.59 7.71
C ILE A 57 -3.56 4.47 8.65
N ASN A 58 -4.73 3.91 8.35
CA ASN A 58 -5.37 2.86 9.13
C ASN A 58 -5.83 1.76 8.18
N SER A 59 -5.85 0.51 8.65
CA SER A 59 -6.31 -0.60 7.80
C SER A 59 -7.76 -0.40 7.33
N PRO A 60 -8.06 -0.64 6.05
CA PRO A 60 -9.41 -0.63 5.51
C PRO A 60 -10.13 -1.98 5.67
N SER A 61 -9.63 -2.96 6.44
CA SER A 61 -10.18 -4.33 6.53
C SER A 61 -11.71 -4.46 6.66
N PHE A 62 -12.39 -3.51 7.31
CA PHE A 62 -13.86 -3.51 7.46
C PHE A 62 -14.61 -2.75 6.37
N ASN A 63 -13.98 -1.76 5.74
CA ASN A 63 -14.60 -0.89 4.75
C ASN A 63 -14.11 -1.19 3.32
N PHE A 64 -13.19 -2.14 3.17
CA PHE A 64 -12.48 -2.56 1.95
C PHE A 64 -11.61 -1.50 1.27
N MET A 65 -11.95 -0.21 1.40
CA MET A 65 -11.23 0.91 0.82
C MET A 65 -11.11 2.09 1.78
N LYS A 66 -9.95 2.75 1.76
CA LYS A 66 -9.75 4.11 2.26
C LYS A 66 -9.07 4.96 1.20
N THR A 67 -9.53 6.19 1.09
CA THR A 67 -9.02 7.17 0.13
C THR A 67 -8.26 8.25 0.86
N TYR A 68 -7.05 8.52 0.41
CA TYR A 68 -6.20 9.62 0.84
C TYR A 68 -5.77 10.39 -0.41
N ASN A 69 -5.44 11.67 -0.29
CA ASN A 69 -5.01 12.45 -1.45
C ASN A 69 -3.70 11.88 -2.05
N GLY A 70 -3.80 11.22 -3.21
CA GLY A 70 -2.68 10.55 -3.87
C GLY A 70 -2.49 9.06 -3.51
N LEU A 71 -3.35 8.48 -2.67
CA LEU A 71 -3.27 7.06 -2.26
C LEU A 71 -4.66 6.44 -2.07
N ILE A 72 -4.93 5.33 -2.76
CA ILE A 72 -6.05 4.43 -2.50
C ILE A 72 -5.49 3.20 -1.77
N HIS A 73 -6.02 2.94 -0.57
CA HIS A 73 -5.65 1.79 0.23
C HIS A 73 -6.81 0.80 0.24
N LEU A 74 -6.59 -0.38 -0.34
CA LEU A 74 -7.52 -1.49 -0.40
C LEU A 74 -7.04 -2.63 0.52
N ASP A 75 -7.99 -3.26 1.20
CA ASP A 75 -7.80 -4.53 1.90
C ASP A 75 -8.97 -5.43 1.50
N LEU A 76 -8.66 -6.41 0.65
CA LEU A 76 -9.68 -7.26 0.02
C LEU A 76 -9.65 -8.69 0.56
N TYR A 77 -9.01 -8.94 1.70
CA TYR A 77 -8.87 -10.29 2.29
C TYR A 77 -10.19 -11.08 2.34
N ASN A 78 -11.27 -10.42 2.76
CA ASN A 78 -12.61 -10.99 2.91
C ASN A 78 -13.63 -10.43 1.90
N TYR A 79 -13.18 -9.68 0.91
CA TYR A 79 -14.06 -9.07 -0.08
C TYR A 79 -14.53 -10.12 -1.09
N LYS A 80 -15.83 -10.10 -1.41
CA LYS A 80 -16.48 -11.09 -2.29
C LYS A 80 -16.97 -10.52 -3.62
N GLY A 81 -16.82 -9.20 -3.81
CA GLY A 81 -17.23 -8.52 -5.04
C GLY A 81 -16.12 -8.50 -6.09
N HIS A 82 -16.26 -7.63 -7.08
CA HIS A 82 -15.28 -7.49 -8.17
C HIS A 82 -14.37 -6.28 -7.96
N ILE A 83 -13.08 -6.44 -8.25
CA ILE A 83 -12.10 -5.33 -8.17
C ILE A 83 -12.50 -4.13 -9.06
N ASP A 84 -13.27 -4.37 -10.11
CA ASP A 84 -13.76 -3.37 -11.05
C ASP A 84 -14.56 -2.24 -10.37
N GLU A 85 -15.17 -2.52 -9.22
CA GLU A 85 -15.86 -1.52 -8.39
C GLU A 85 -14.92 -0.42 -7.87
N PHE A 86 -13.62 -0.72 -7.75
CA PHE A 86 -12.60 0.21 -7.25
C PHE A 86 -11.76 0.88 -8.35
N ILE A 87 -11.79 0.37 -9.58
CA ILE A 87 -11.03 0.94 -10.72
C ILE A 87 -11.27 2.45 -10.91
N PRO A 88 -12.50 2.99 -10.75
CA PRO A 88 -12.73 4.44 -10.89
C PRO A 88 -11.89 5.33 -9.95
N TYR A 89 -11.36 4.77 -8.85
CA TYR A 89 -10.54 5.51 -7.89
C TYR A 89 -9.04 5.46 -8.20
N PHE A 90 -8.62 4.65 -9.18
CA PHE A 90 -7.19 4.40 -9.45
C PHE A 90 -6.53 5.55 -10.21
N GLU A 91 -7.32 6.34 -10.92
CA GLU A 91 -6.82 7.48 -11.68
C GLU A 91 -6.09 8.46 -10.74
N ASP A 92 -4.90 8.91 -11.16
CA ASP A 92 -3.99 9.79 -10.42
C ASP A 92 -3.47 9.36 -9.04
N ASN A 93 -3.90 8.22 -8.54
CA ASN A 93 -3.51 7.74 -7.21
C ASN A 93 -2.50 6.58 -7.29
N VAL A 94 -1.65 6.48 -6.27
CA VAL A 94 -0.99 5.20 -5.96
C VAL A 94 -2.05 4.30 -5.33
N VAL A 95 -2.20 3.07 -5.81
CA VAL A 95 -3.12 2.07 -5.30
C VAL A 95 -2.32 1.01 -4.57
N VAL A 96 -2.61 0.81 -3.29
CA VAL A 96 -2.03 -0.28 -2.50
C VAL A 96 -3.14 -1.25 -2.16
N LEU A 97 -2.99 -2.51 -2.59
CA LEU A 97 -3.94 -3.59 -2.32
C LEU A 97 -3.27 -4.61 -1.41
N GLU A 98 -3.85 -4.77 -0.22
CA GLU A 98 -3.50 -5.83 0.73
C GLU A 98 -4.48 -6.99 0.60
N TRP A 99 -3.94 -8.22 0.70
CA TRP A 99 -4.68 -9.44 0.99
C TRP A 99 -4.45 -9.85 2.43
#